data_AF-A0A1M4N7G8-F1
#
_entry.id   AF-A0A1M4N7G8-F1
#
_cell.length_a   1.000
_cell.length_b   1.000
_cell.length_c   1.000
_cell.angle_alpha   90.00
_cell.angle_beta   90.00
_cell.angle_gamma   90.00
#
_symmetry.space_group_name_H-M   'P 1'
#
loop_
_entity.id
_entity.type
_entity.pdbx_description
1 polymer ?
#
loop_
_entity_poly.entity_id
_entity_poly.type
_entity_poly.pdbx_seq_one_letter_code
_entity_poly.pdbx_strand_id
1 'polypeptide(L)'
;MLEDKKMQYVKGSAALAPKREEKETTRQKDYESLRRAKIERENRLKYKKNMQKRKVLKTIVAVFIVGIGLMYNEGRIYEKQQKIIEINKEIKTVNQQIEDVKYQLLKLNSVANIKEIADNELNMTIPKNTETVYVDFSKENFAEATQEEKESFAEEVLDKIKSLLF
;
A
#
# COMPACT_ATOMS: atom_id res chain seq x y z
N MET A 1 36.72 78.97 109.65
CA MET A 1 35.75 77.93 110.02
C MET A 1 35.36 77.22 108.74
N LEU A 2 35.68 75.93 108.66
CA LEU A 2 35.33 75.05 107.54
C LEU A 2 33.89 74.56 107.76
N GLU A 3 33.05 74.53 106.72
CA GLU A 3 31.81 73.75 106.73
C GLU A 3 31.54 73.10 105.35
N ASP A 4 31.79 71.79 105.33
CA ASP A 4 31.14 70.68 104.63
C ASP A 4 30.70 70.79 103.17
N LYS A 5 31.62 70.37 102.29
CA LYS A 5 31.31 69.86 100.95
C LYS A 5 30.77 68.43 101.06
N LYS A 6 29.45 68.26 101.14
CA LYS A 6 28.79 66.94 101.12
C LYS A 6 29.07 66.21 99.80
N MET A 7 29.93 65.19 99.85
CA MET A 7 30.16 64.27 98.73
C MET A 7 29.02 63.25 98.65
N GLN A 8 28.24 63.28 97.56
CA GLN A 8 27.22 62.27 97.28
C GLN A 8 27.88 61.00 96.74
N TYR A 9 27.87 59.94 97.55
CA TYR A 9 28.28 58.60 97.13
C TYR A 9 27.16 57.94 96.30
N VAL A 10 27.43 57.65 95.04
CA VAL A 10 26.53 56.85 94.20
C VAL A 10 26.89 55.37 94.38
N LYS A 11 26.04 54.61 95.08
CA LYS A 11 26.12 53.15 95.17
C LYS A 11 25.32 52.53 94.01
N GLY A 12 26.01 51.99 93.01
CA GLY A 12 25.42 51.20 91.93
C GLY A 12 26.30 51.13 90.68
N SER A 13 26.17 50.07 89.90
CA SER A 13 26.78 50.00 88.56
C SER A 13 26.02 50.92 87.61
N ALA A 14 26.69 51.93 87.07
CA ALA A 14 26.13 52.88 86.10
C ALA A 14 26.11 52.32 84.65
N ALA A 15 25.97 51.00 84.50
CA ALA A 15 25.85 50.40 83.17
C ALA A 15 24.46 50.71 82.61
N LEU A 16 24.40 51.42 81.47
CA LEU A 16 23.15 51.62 80.73
C LEU A 16 22.51 50.25 80.44
N ALA A 17 21.25 50.07 80.83
CA ALA A 17 20.49 48.91 80.42
C ALA A 17 20.51 48.81 78.89
N PRO A 18 20.84 47.64 78.30
CA PRO A 18 20.96 47.52 76.86
C PRO A 18 19.62 47.84 76.20
N LYS A 19 19.63 48.83 75.31
CA LYS A 19 18.44 49.23 74.56
C LYS A 19 18.09 48.10 73.59
N ARG A 20 16.92 47.48 73.78
CA ARG A 20 16.42 46.45 72.88
C ARG A 20 15.99 47.15 71.59
N GLU A 21 16.71 46.94 70.49
CA GLU A 21 16.24 47.38 69.18
C GLU A 21 15.03 46.54 68.79
N GLU A 22 13.88 47.18 68.59
CA GLU A 22 12.66 46.54 68.09
C GLU A 22 12.85 46.14 66.63
N LYS A 23 13.34 44.92 66.42
CA LYS A 23 13.63 44.27 65.13
C LYS A 23 12.38 43.77 64.40
N GLU A 24 11.23 44.42 64.54
CA GLU A 24 9.99 43.96 63.91
C GLU A 24 10.06 44.05 62.37
N THR A 25 10.66 45.13 61.85
CA THR A 25 10.81 45.36 60.40
C THR A 25 11.78 44.37 59.74
N THR A 26 12.82 43.94 60.44
CA THR A 26 13.76 42.91 59.93
C THR A 26 13.11 41.53 59.88
N ARG A 27 12.30 41.16 60.88
CA ARG A 27 11.63 39.84 60.94
C ARG A 27 10.61 39.65 59.82
N GLN A 28 9.88 40.72 59.46
CA GLN A 28 8.93 40.69 58.35
C GLN A 28 9.64 40.56 56.99
N LYS A 29 10.73 41.30 56.78
CA LYS A 29 11.55 41.20 55.56
C LYS A 29 12.18 39.82 55.41
N ASP A 30 12.67 39.23 56.49
CA ASP A 30 13.22 37.87 56.51
C ASP A 30 12.13 36.83 56.22
N TYR A 31 10.91 37.02 56.75
CA TYR A 31 9.80 36.13 56.45
C TYR A 31 9.38 36.20 54.97
N GLU A 32 9.33 37.41 54.39
CA GLU A 32 9.04 37.58 52.97
C GLU A 32 10.12 36.98 52.07
N SER A 33 11.41 37.15 52.40
CA SER A 33 12.51 36.59 51.63
C SER A 33 12.49 35.05 51.66
N LEU A 34 12.22 34.45 52.81
CA LEU A 34 12.02 33.00 52.95
C LEU A 34 10.81 32.51 52.17
N ARG A 35 9.69 33.25 52.18
CA ARG A 35 8.50 32.91 51.39
C ARG A 35 8.78 32.96 49.89
N ARG A 36 9.47 33.99 49.41
CA ARG A 36 9.89 34.12 48.01
C ARG A 36 10.83 32.99 47.59
N ALA A 37 11.84 32.68 48.42
CA ALA A 37 12.77 31.58 48.18
C ALA A 37 12.07 30.21 48.11
N LYS A 38 11.03 29.99 48.95
CA LYS A 38 10.22 28.76 48.90
C LYS A 38 9.44 28.66 47.58
N ILE A 39 8.76 29.73 47.18
CA ILE A 39 7.98 29.77 45.92
C ILE A 39 8.90 29.56 44.71
N GLU A 40 10.08 30.19 44.69
CA GLU A 40 11.05 30.03 43.60
C GLU A 40 11.58 28.59 43.52
N ARG A 41 11.87 27.97 44.67
CA ARG A 41 12.28 26.56 44.73
C ARG A 41 11.19 25.63 44.20
N GLU A 42 9.93 25.87 44.57
CA GLU A 42 8.79 25.09 44.07
C GLU A 42 8.59 25.28 42.57
N ASN A 43 8.71 26.50 42.06
CA ASN A 43 8.61 26.80 40.63
C ASN A 43 9.75 26.14 39.84
N ARG A 44 10.97 26.15 40.36
CA ARG A 44 12.11 25.44 39.75
C ARG A 44 11.90 23.93 39.69
N LEU A 45 11.34 23.34 40.76
CA LEU A 45 11.00 21.92 40.81
C LEU A 45 9.89 21.57 39.81
N LYS A 46 8.83 22.39 39.72
CA LYS A 46 7.75 22.25 38.73
C LYS A 46 8.29 22.35 37.30
N TYR A 47 9.16 23.32 37.03
CA TYR A 47 9.79 23.49 35.72
C TYR A 47 10.61 22.26 35.32
N LYS A 48 11.46 21.75 36.22
CA LYS A 48 12.24 20.52 35.98
C LYS A 48 11.34 19.32 35.68
N LYS A 49 10.27 19.12 36.46
CA LYS A 49 9.29 18.05 36.22
C LYS A 49 8.59 18.20 34.88
N ASN A 50 8.16 19.41 34.52
CA ASN A 50 7.52 19.67 33.23
C ASN A 50 8.48 19.48 32.05
N MET A 51 9.75 19.83 32.22
CA MET A 51 10.77 19.60 31.19
C MET A 51 10.98 18.10 30.94
N GLN A 52 11.01 17.28 32.01
CA GLN A 52 11.08 15.82 31.89
C GLN A 52 9.83 15.24 31.22
N LYS A 53 8.63 15.68 31.62
CA LYS A 53 7.37 15.27 30.98
C LYS A 53 7.36 15.59 29.48
N ARG A 54 7.83 16.77 29.09
CA ARG A 54 7.96 17.17 27.67
C ARG A 54 8.94 16.30 26.90
N LYS A 55 10.07 15.91 27.51
CA LYS A 55 11.03 14.98 26.88
C LYS A 55 10.39 13.62 26.61
N VAL A 56 9.72 13.04 27.63
CA VAL A 56 9.02 11.77 27.50
C VAL A 56 7.93 11.85 26.43
N LEU A 57 7.14 12.93 26.42
CA LEU A 57 6.08 13.13 25.42
C LEU A 57 6.66 13.20 24.00
N LYS A 58 7.78 13.91 23.79
CA LYS A 58 8.46 13.94 22.49
C LYS A 58 8.93 12.56 22.04
N THR A 59 9.47 11.76 22.96
CA THR A 59 9.89 10.39 22.64
C THR A 59 8.70 9.52 22.25
N ILE A 60 7.58 9.60 22.97
CA ILE A 60 6.36 8.85 22.64
C ILE A 60 5.86 9.23 21.24
N VAL A 61 5.81 10.53 20.93
CA VAL A 61 5.40 11.01 19.60
C VAL A 61 6.35 10.52 18.52
N ALA A 62 7.66 10.53 18.75
CA ALA A 62 8.63 10.01 17.79
C ALA A 62 8.42 8.52 17.50
N VAL A 63 8.24 7.70 18.54
CA VAL A 63 7.94 6.26 18.39
C VAL A 63 6.62 6.04 17.67
N PHE A 64 5.60 6.86 17.95
CA PHE A 64 4.30 6.77 17.31
C PHE A 64 4.37 7.08 15.80
N ILE A 65 5.11 8.11 15.40
CA ILE A 65 5.33 8.43 13.98
C ILE A 65 6.03 7.28 13.25
N VAL A 66 7.05 6.67 13.88
CA VAL A 66 7.72 5.49 13.32
C VAL A 66 6.75 4.32 13.18
N GLY A 67 5.92 4.07 14.20
CA GLY A 67 4.88 3.03 14.16
C GLY A 67 3.87 3.23 13.02
N ILE A 68 3.38 4.46 12.83
CA ILE A 68 2.50 4.80 11.69
C ILE A 68 3.23 4.59 10.37
N GLY A 69 4.49 5.02 10.26
CA GLY A 69 5.29 4.83 9.06
C GLY A 69 5.45 3.35 8.67
N LEU A 70 5.65 2.47 9.65
CA LEU A 70 5.67 1.02 9.44
C LEU A 70 4.32 0.50 8.95
N MET A 71 3.22 0.86 9.62
CA MET A 71 1.87 0.46 9.19
C MET A 71 1.53 0.94 7.78
N TYR A 72 1.94 2.15 7.41
CA TYR A 72 1.71 2.70 6.08
C TYR A 72 2.43 1.88 5.00
N ASN A 73 3.67 1.46 5.26
CA ASN A 73 4.43 0.62 4.34
C ASN A 73 3.77 -0.76 4.19
N GLU A 74 3.38 -1.38 5.31
CA GLU A 74 2.67 -2.66 5.32
C GLU A 74 1.35 -2.61 4.54
N GLY A 75 0.60 -1.51 4.64
CA GLY A 75 -0.61 -1.30 3.84
C GLY A 75 -0.37 -1.38 2.33
N ARG A 76 0.73 -0.79 1.84
CA ARG A 76 1.10 -0.86 0.41
C ARG A 76 1.54 -2.25 -0.02
N ILE A 77 2.22 -2.99 0.87
CA ILE A 77 2.61 -4.38 0.62
C ILE A 77 1.36 -5.25 0.52
N TYR A 78 0.41 -5.07 1.44
CA TYR A 78 -0.82 -5.84 1.48
C TYR A 78 -1.69 -5.62 0.22
N GLU A 79 -1.81 -4.38 -0.25
CA GLU A 79 -2.52 -4.08 -1.50
C GLU A 79 -1.89 -4.82 -2.70
N LYS A 80 -0.55 -4.84 -2.77
CA LYS A 80 0.17 -5.58 -3.82
C LYS A 80 -0.03 -7.09 -3.70
N GLN A 81 0.00 -7.63 -2.48
CA GLN A 81 -0.25 -9.05 -2.24
C GLN A 81 -1.68 -9.44 -2.68
N GLN A 82 -2.68 -8.60 -2.40
CA GLN A 82 -4.04 -8.84 -2.87
C GLN A 82 -4.13 -8.84 -4.40
N LYS A 83 -3.51 -7.88 -5.08
CA LYS A 83 -3.47 -7.85 -6.55
C LYS A 83 -2.81 -9.10 -7.13
N ILE A 84 -1.72 -9.58 -6.52
CA ILE A 84 -1.07 -10.82 -6.93
C ILE A 84 -2.02 -12.02 -6.77
N ILE A 85 -2.77 -12.11 -5.68
CA ILE A 85 -3.74 -13.19 -5.45
C ILE A 85 -4.86 -13.13 -6.50
N GLU A 86 -5.38 -11.95 -6.78
CA GLU A 86 -6.42 -11.73 -7.78
C GLU A 86 -5.96 -12.14 -9.19
N ILE A 87 -4.78 -11.68 -9.61
CA ILE A 87 -4.17 -12.06 -10.89
C ILE A 87 -3.97 -13.58 -10.98
N ASN A 88 -3.48 -14.22 -9.92
CA ASN A 88 -3.32 -15.68 -9.92
C ASN A 88 -4.66 -16.42 -10.04
N LYS A 89 -5.71 -15.89 -9.41
CA LYS A 89 -7.06 -16.44 -9.54
C LYS A 89 -7.58 -16.29 -10.97
N GLU A 90 -7.38 -15.13 -11.58
CA GLU A 90 -7.75 -14.87 -12.97
C GLU A 90 -7.01 -15.80 -13.93
N ILE A 91 -5.69 -15.95 -13.78
CA ILE A 91 -4.87 -16.91 -14.55
C ILE A 91 -5.43 -18.33 -14.44
N LYS A 92 -5.79 -18.76 -13.23
CA LYS A 92 -6.37 -20.09 -13.01
C LYS A 92 -7.71 -20.24 -13.73
N THR A 93 -8.58 -19.24 -13.65
CA THR A 93 -9.87 -19.24 -14.36
C THR A 93 -9.69 -19.29 -15.87
N VAL A 94 -8.77 -18.48 -16.42
CA VAL A 94 -8.47 -18.48 -17.86
C VAL A 94 -7.91 -19.84 -18.30
N ASN A 95 -7.00 -20.45 -17.52
CA ASN A 95 -6.49 -21.78 -17.83
C ASN A 95 -7.60 -22.86 -17.83
N GLN A 96 -8.55 -22.78 -16.89
CA GLN A 96 -9.70 -23.67 -16.90
C GLN A 96 -10.59 -23.48 -18.14
N GLN A 97 -10.79 -22.24 -18.57
CA GLN A 97 -11.53 -21.94 -19.81
C GLN A 97 -10.80 -22.50 -21.04
N ILE A 98 -9.47 -22.37 -21.10
CA ILE A 98 -8.66 -22.96 -22.18
C ILE A 98 -8.82 -24.48 -22.21
N GLU A 99 -8.77 -25.12 -21.04
CA GLU A 99 -8.91 -26.57 -20.94
C GLU A 99 -10.31 -27.04 -21.36
N ASP A 100 -11.37 -26.33 -20.95
CA ASP A 100 -12.74 -26.64 -21.35
C ASP A 100 -12.95 -26.47 -22.85
N VAL A 101 -12.48 -25.38 -23.45
CA VAL A 101 -12.55 -25.17 -24.90
C VAL A 101 -11.78 -26.25 -25.64
N LYS A 102 -10.58 -26.63 -25.16
CA LYS A 102 -9.81 -27.72 -25.75
C LYS A 102 -10.57 -29.05 -25.69
N TYR A 103 -11.25 -29.33 -24.57
CA TYR A 103 -12.10 -30.51 -24.44
C TYR A 103 -13.29 -30.48 -25.41
N GLN A 104 -13.96 -29.34 -25.56
CA GLN A 104 -15.05 -29.17 -26.53
C GLN A 104 -14.58 -29.39 -27.97
N LEU A 105 -13.41 -28.86 -28.35
CA LEU A 105 -12.83 -29.09 -29.67
C LEU A 105 -12.51 -30.58 -29.91
N LEU A 106 -11.95 -31.27 -28.91
CA LEU A 106 -11.71 -32.71 -28.98
C LEU A 106 -13.02 -33.50 -29.12
N LYS A 107 -14.08 -33.07 -28.44
CA LYS A 107 -15.41 -33.67 -28.57
C LYS A 107 -15.98 -33.46 -29.97
N LEU A 108 -15.86 -32.27 -30.55
CA LEU A 108 -16.28 -32.01 -31.94
C LEU A 108 -15.48 -32.84 -32.94
N ASN A 109 -14.16 -32.91 -32.78
CA ASN A 109 -13.28 -33.68 -33.66
C ASN A 109 -13.35 -35.20 -33.41
N SER A 110 -14.12 -35.65 -32.41
CA SER A 110 -14.28 -37.07 -32.16
C SER A 110 -15.11 -37.70 -33.28
N VAL A 111 -14.64 -38.83 -33.79
CA VAL A 111 -15.31 -39.59 -34.87
C VAL A 111 -16.77 -39.91 -34.53
N ALA A 112 -17.08 -40.12 -33.24
CA ALA A 112 -18.44 -40.37 -32.78
C ALA A 112 -19.38 -39.18 -33.01
N ASN A 113 -18.91 -37.96 -32.75
CA ASN A 113 -19.70 -36.74 -32.91
C ASN A 113 -19.85 -36.36 -34.38
N ILE A 114 -18.79 -36.55 -35.18
CA ILE A 114 -18.85 -36.41 -36.65
C ILE A 114 -19.87 -37.38 -37.23
N LYS A 115 -19.89 -38.63 -36.74
CA LYS A 115 -20.86 -39.65 -37.16
C LYS A 115 -22.28 -39.27 -36.76
N GLU A 116 -22.48 -38.77 -35.55
CA GLU A 116 -23.81 -38.33 -35.08
C GLU A 116 -24.35 -37.15 -35.90
N ILE A 117 -23.52 -36.15 -36.22
CA ILE A 117 -23.89 -35.02 -37.08
C ILE A 117 -24.18 -35.52 -38.51
N ALA A 118 -23.33 -36.42 -39.04
CA ALA A 118 -23.53 -37.00 -40.36
C ALA A 118 -24.86 -37.77 -40.44
N ASP A 119 -25.13 -38.65 -39.48
CA ASP A 119 -26.32 -39.50 -39.44
C ASP A 119 -27.60 -38.68 -39.19
N ASN A 120 -27.58 -37.71 -38.25
CA ASN A 120 -28.79 -37.02 -37.78
C ASN A 120 -29.07 -35.66 -38.43
N GLU A 121 -28.04 -34.84 -38.68
CA GLU A 121 -28.23 -33.49 -39.25
C GLU A 121 -28.10 -33.50 -40.77
N LEU A 122 -27.12 -34.24 -41.30
CA LEU A 122 -26.86 -34.31 -42.73
C LEU A 122 -27.61 -35.46 -43.43
N ASN A 123 -28.33 -36.31 -42.67
CA ASN A 123 -29.00 -37.52 -43.16
C ASN A 123 -28.08 -38.42 -44.00
N MET A 124 -26.78 -38.42 -43.71
CA MET A 124 -25.81 -39.30 -44.34
C MET A 124 -25.99 -40.70 -43.79
N THR A 125 -26.62 -41.58 -44.56
CA THR A 125 -26.70 -43.00 -44.21
C THR A 125 -25.52 -43.74 -44.81
N ILE A 126 -24.87 -44.61 -44.02
CA ILE A 126 -23.83 -45.51 -44.55
C ILE A 126 -24.47 -46.39 -45.64
N PRO A 127 -24.01 -46.33 -46.89
CA PRO A 127 -24.62 -47.07 -47.98
C PRO A 127 -24.50 -48.58 -47.73
N LYS A 128 -25.58 -49.32 -47.97
CA LYS A 128 -25.55 -50.79 -47.87
C LYS A 128 -24.69 -51.35 -49.02
N ASN A 129 -24.04 -52.49 -48.78
CA ASN A 129 -23.19 -53.18 -49.77
C ASN A 129 -23.91 -53.49 -51.11
N THR A 130 -25.24 -53.43 -51.15
CA THR A 130 -26.08 -53.61 -52.33
C THR A 130 -26.28 -52.33 -53.16
N GLU A 131 -25.93 -51.16 -52.63
CA GLU A 131 -26.11 -49.83 -53.26
C GLU A 131 -24.77 -49.16 -53.61
N THR A 132 -23.65 -49.79 -53.24
CA THR A 132 -22.30 -49.32 -53.56
C THR A 132 -21.88 -49.74 -54.97
N VAL A 133 -21.65 -48.76 -55.85
CA VAL A 133 -21.01 -48.97 -57.15
C VAL A 133 -19.50 -48.75 -56.98
N TYR A 134 -18.70 -49.79 -57.19
CA TYR A 134 -17.25 -49.66 -57.25
C TYR A 134 -16.86 -49.14 -58.65
N VAL A 135 -16.38 -47.91 -58.72
CA VAL A 135 -15.85 -47.30 -59.94
C VAL A 135 -14.33 -47.42 -59.92
N ASP A 136 -13.78 -48.12 -60.90
CA ASP A 136 -12.33 -48.29 -61.07
C ASP A 136 -11.74 -47.04 -61.77
N PHE A 137 -11.12 -46.16 -60.99
CA PHE A 137 -10.46 -44.93 -61.46
C PHE A 137 -9.12 -45.16 -62.18
N SER A 138 -8.73 -46.41 -62.44
CA SER A 138 -7.50 -46.73 -63.20
C SER A 138 -7.60 -46.34 -64.68
N LYS A 139 -8.78 -45.93 -65.15
CA LYS A 139 -9.03 -45.39 -66.49
C LYS A 139 -9.58 -43.97 -66.35
N GLU A 140 -9.29 -43.13 -67.34
CA GLU A 140 -9.83 -41.78 -67.46
C GLU A 140 -11.36 -41.86 -67.65
N ASN A 141 -12.09 -41.92 -66.53
CA ASN A 141 -13.55 -42.10 -66.50
C ASN A 141 -14.32 -40.77 -66.54
N PHE A 142 -13.60 -39.65 -66.52
CA PHE A 142 -14.17 -38.33 -66.70
C PHE A 142 -13.83 -37.88 -68.11
N ALA A 143 -14.84 -37.45 -68.88
CA ALA A 143 -14.54 -36.65 -70.06
C ALA A 143 -13.75 -35.43 -69.59
N GLU A 144 -12.59 -35.16 -70.20
CA GLU A 144 -11.87 -33.91 -69.99
C GLU A 144 -12.88 -32.79 -70.14
N ALA A 145 -13.22 -32.13 -69.03
CA ALA A 145 -13.92 -30.88 -69.10
C ALA A 145 -12.99 -29.98 -69.90
N THR A 146 -13.46 -29.50 -71.06
CA THR A 146 -12.78 -28.46 -71.82
C THR A 146 -12.50 -27.32 -70.84
N GLN A 147 -11.28 -27.27 -70.32
CA GLN A 147 -10.82 -26.11 -69.61
C GLN A 147 -10.70 -25.06 -70.69
N GLU A 148 -11.66 -24.15 -70.75
CA GLU A 148 -11.38 -22.85 -71.35
C GLU A 148 -10.16 -22.33 -70.61
N GLU A 149 -9.02 -22.32 -71.30
CA GLU A 149 -7.79 -21.69 -70.86
C GLU A 149 -8.15 -20.24 -70.56
N LYS A 150 -8.45 -19.95 -69.29
CA LYS A 150 -8.47 -18.58 -68.82
C LYS A 150 -7.02 -18.14 -68.85
N GLU A 151 -6.67 -17.36 -69.87
CA GLU A 151 -5.40 -16.65 -69.95
C GLU A 151 -5.08 -16.10 -68.56
N SER A 152 -3.86 -16.40 -68.10
CA SER A 152 -3.46 -15.97 -66.78
C SER A 152 -3.55 -14.44 -66.73
N PHE A 153 -4.08 -13.87 -65.65
CA PHE A 153 -4.14 -12.41 -65.46
C PHE A 153 -2.79 -11.71 -65.73
N ALA A 154 -1.68 -12.43 -65.61
CA ALA A 154 -0.35 -11.95 -65.96
C ALA A 154 -0.15 -11.68 -67.47
N GLU A 155 -0.73 -12.50 -68.36
CA GLU A 155 -0.70 -12.29 -69.82
C GLU A 155 -1.53 -11.08 -70.22
N GLU A 156 -2.74 -10.94 -69.69
CA GLU A 156 -3.63 -9.81 -69.98
C GLU A 156 -3.01 -8.47 -69.54
N VAL A 157 -2.31 -8.46 -68.39
CA VAL A 157 -1.59 -7.28 -67.91
C VAL A 157 -0.36 -6.97 -68.77
N LEU A 158 0.37 -7.99 -69.23
CA LEU A 158 1.54 -7.83 -70.09
C LEU A 158 1.16 -7.23 -71.45
N ASP A 159 0.08 -7.70 -72.06
CA ASP A 159 -0.40 -7.20 -73.34
C ASP A 159 -0.93 -5.76 -73.26
N LYS A 160 -1.56 -5.40 -72.14
CA LYS A 160 -1.97 -4.02 -71.86
C LYS A 160 -0.77 -3.09 -71.68
N ILE A 161 0.30 -3.54 -71.04
CA ILE A 161 1.53 -2.75 -70.89
C ILE A 161 2.23 -2.60 -72.25
N LYS A 162 2.28 -3.67 -73.05
CA LYS A 162 2.95 -3.69 -74.35
C LYS A 162 2.26 -2.76 -75.36
N SER A 163 0.93 -2.75 -75.39
CA SER A 163 0.13 -1.85 -76.24
C SER A 163 0.16 -0.37 -75.84
N LEU A 164 0.70 -0.05 -74.66
CA LEU A 164 0.85 1.33 -74.19
C LEU A 164 2.28 1.87 -74.37
N LEU A 165 3.25 0.97 -74.59
CA LEU A 165 4.68 1.27 -74.77
C LEU A 165 5.16 1.17 -76.22
N PHE A 166 4.42 0.48 -77.08
CA PHE A 166 4.61 0.37 -78.53
C PHE A 166 3.36 0.85 -79.25
#